data_AF-A0A7V4Y760-F1
#
_entry.id   AF-A0A7V4Y760-F1
#
_cell.length_a   1.000
_cell.length_b   1.000
_cell.length_c   1.000
_cell.angle_alpha   90.00
_cell.angle_beta   90.00
_cell.angle_gamma   90.00
#
_symmetry.space_group_name_H-M   'P 1'
#
loop_
_entity.id
_entity.type
_entity.pdbx_description
1 polymer ?
#
loop_
_entity_poly.entity_id
_entity_poly.type
_entity_poly.pdbx_seq_one_letter_code
_entity_poly.pdbx_strand_id
1 'polypeptide(L)'
;MRRWLSILMIMWLIVVLGSCQKKMQVKGLELTVGFAEKTLTDNLMTEMQYRWKTGQDFVRFDRDLNVFVHFWHKNNLLFQDDHVPTVPTSSWEPGKEYTYVRRIYIPKFIDEFDPEFKGEETLKLVVGLYSPFDRTGKSKTEVLVKNLKVLPPPPDTPEIIYENGWYDLEIDPNAFLKQWRWTAREAVCVIDNPHRDATLVIRGGVNQEAVPGQKVIFKINDTVLDEFVPQESAFEKTYKITKDMMGDKDEFRLIVTTDKTFIPARIIPGSKDERELGVQISFIYFR
;
A
#
# COMPACT_ATOMS: atom_id res chain seq x y z
N MET A 1 -53.86 62.68 13.04
CA MET A 1 -54.45 61.33 12.91
C MET A 1 -54.13 60.78 11.52
N ARG A 2 -53.43 59.63 11.50
CA ARG A 2 -53.18 58.65 10.42
C ARG A 2 -53.03 59.14 8.95
N ARG A 3 -51.77 59.18 8.49
CA ARG A 3 -51.37 58.80 7.13
C ARG A 3 -51.02 57.31 7.14
N TRP A 4 -51.59 56.50 6.25
CA TRP A 4 -51.16 55.13 6.02
C TRP A 4 -50.76 55.01 4.55
N LEU A 5 -49.45 54.89 4.32
CA LEU A 5 -48.86 54.51 3.04
C LEU A 5 -48.97 52.99 2.87
N SER A 6 -49.47 52.57 1.72
CA SER A 6 -49.46 51.19 1.24
C SER A 6 -48.01 50.75 0.98
N ILE A 7 -47.57 49.68 1.65
CA ILE A 7 -46.30 49.00 1.36
C ILE A 7 -46.63 47.77 0.51
N LEU A 8 -46.18 47.79 -0.75
CA LEU A 8 -46.07 46.60 -1.59
C LEU A 8 -44.83 45.82 -1.11
N MET A 9 -45.02 44.61 -0.59
CA MET A 9 -43.93 43.72 -0.21
C MET A 9 -43.74 42.67 -1.31
N ILE A 10 -42.59 42.73 -1.98
CA ILE A 10 -42.14 41.82 -3.04
C ILE A 10 -41.80 40.47 -2.41
N MET A 11 -42.49 39.41 -2.84
CA MET A 11 -42.28 38.03 -2.41
C MET A 11 -41.11 37.43 -3.21
N TRP A 12 -39.96 37.26 -2.56
CA TRP A 12 -38.81 36.51 -3.10
C TRP A 12 -39.06 35.01 -2.91
N LEU A 13 -39.27 34.29 -4.02
CA LEU A 13 -39.25 32.83 -4.05
C LEU A 13 -37.79 32.36 -4.06
N ILE A 14 -37.30 31.89 -2.91
CA ILE A 14 -36.02 31.17 -2.83
C ILE A 14 -36.29 29.72 -3.22
N VAL A 15 -35.98 29.37 -4.48
CA VAL A 15 -35.91 27.97 -4.92
C VAL A 15 -34.61 27.37 -4.40
N VAL A 16 -34.69 26.66 -3.28
CA VAL A 16 -33.59 25.83 -2.80
C VAL A 16 -33.55 24.56 -3.66
N LEU A 17 -32.75 24.58 -4.73
CA LEU A 17 -32.33 23.36 -5.42
C LEU A 17 -31.37 22.60 -4.51
N GLY A 18 -31.91 21.75 -3.65
CA GLY A 18 -31.16 20.72 -2.96
C GLY A 18 -30.62 19.71 -3.97
N SER A 19 -29.44 19.99 -4.53
CA SER A 19 -28.65 19.01 -5.27
C SER A 19 -28.09 18.00 -4.28
N CYS A 20 -28.95 17.10 -3.81
CA CYS A 20 -28.53 15.89 -3.15
C CYS A 20 -27.99 14.98 -4.25
N GLN A 21 -26.68 15.06 -4.52
CA GLN A 21 -25.99 14.08 -5.33
C GLN A 21 -26.09 12.73 -4.61
N LYS A 22 -27.16 11.98 -4.87
CA LYS A 22 -27.22 10.55 -4.54
C LYS A 22 -26.11 9.88 -5.33
N LYS A 23 -24.99 9.62 -4.64
CA LYS A 23 -23.95 8.71 -5.13
C LYS A 23 -24.64 7.41 -5.53
N MET A 24 -24.37 6.97 -6.75
CA MET A 24 -24.97 5.79 -7.34
C MET A 24 -24.57 4.59 -6.47
N GLN A 25 -25.47 4.14 -5.61
CA GLN A 25 -25.27 2.97 -4.75
C GLN A 25 -25.54 1.76 -5.64
N VAL A 26 -24.60 0.81 -5.76
CA VAL A 26 -24.88 -0.43 -6.50
C VAL A 26 -26.02 -1.16 -5.79
N LYS A 27 -27.17 -1.23 -6.44
CA LYS A 27 -28.39 -1.76 -5.83
C LYS A 27 -28.19 -3.22 -5.40
N GLY A 28 -28.52 -3.53 -4.15
CA GLY A 28 -28.40 -4.87 -3.59
C GLY A 28 -26.94 -5.33 -3.41
N LEU A 29 -25.96 -4.42 -3.31
CA LEU A 29 -24.58 -4.79 -3.00
C LEU A 29 -24.11 -4.10 -1.72
N GLU A 30 -23.62 -4.90 -0.78
CA GLU A 30 -23.02 -4.44 0.47
C GLU A 30 -21.57 -4.92 0.57
N LEU A 31 -20.71 -4.08 1.14
CA LEU A 31 -19.33 -4.43 1.44
C LEU A 31 -19.04 -4.18 2.92
N THR A 32 -18.48 -5.20 3.57
CA THR A 32 -17.81 -5.06 4.86
C THR A 32 -16.31 -5.30 4.70
N VAL A 33 -15.52 -4.42 5.31
CA VAL A 33 -14.06 -4.55 5.39
C VAL A 33 -13.63 -4.71 6.83
N GLY A 34 -12.77 -5.70 7.07
CA GLY A 34 -12.02 -5.91 8.31
C GLY A 34 -10.51 -5.81 8.11
N PHE A 35 -9.77 -5.71 9.21
CA PHE A 35 -8.32 -5.79 9.25
C PHE A 35 -7.91 -6.85 10.28
N ALA A 36 -6.79 -7.54 10.06
CA ALA A 36 -6.28 -8.51 11.03
C ALA A 36 -5.85 -7.83 12.35
N GLU A 37 -5.28 -6.63 12.24
CA GLU A 37 -4.81 -5.81 13.33
C GLU A 37 -5.98 -5.05 13.95
N LYS A 38 -6.11 -5.16 15.28
CA LYS A 38 -7.15 -4.46 16.05
C LYS A 38 -6.97 -2.94 16.01
N THR A 39 -5.72 -2.52 16.00
CA THR A 39 -5.32 -1.11 15.94
C THR A 39 -4.48 -0.91 14.69
N LEU A 40 -4.90 0.02 13.83
CA LEU A 40 -4.10 0.40 12.67
C LEU A 40 -3.08 1.44 13.10
N THR A 41 -1.85 1.27 12.64
CA THR A 41 -0.81 2.29 12.70
C THR A 41 -0.38 2.66 11.30
N ASP A 42 0.31 3.79 11.15
CA ASP A 42 1.11 3.99 9.95
C ASP A 42 2.36 3.08 10.00
N ASN A 43 3.08 2.97 8.89
CA ASN A 43 4.16 1.98 8.71
C ASN A 43 3.73 0.54 9.12
N LEU A 44 2.56 0.10 8.65
CA LEU A 44 1.96 -1.18 9.04
C LEU A 44 1.65 -2.04 7.83
N MET A 45 2.18 -3.27 7.80
CA MET A 45 1.71 -4.30 6.90
C MET A 45 0.62 -5.11 7.59
N THR A 46 -0.55 -5.20 6.96
CA THR A 46 -1.77 -5.77 7.55
C THR A 46 -2.55 -6.57 6.51
N GLU A 47 -3.36 -7.52 6.96
CA GLU A 47 -4.34 -8.20 6.12
C GLU A 47 -5.69 -7.49 6.15
N MET A 48 -6.12 -7.01 4.99
CA MET A 48 -7.45 -6.44 4.76
C MET A 48 -8.40 -7.53 4.26
N GLN A 49 -9.49 -7.74 4.98
CA GLN A 49 -10.48 -8.77 4.72
C GLN A 49 -11.71 -8.16 4.06
N TYR A 50 -12.09 -8.67 2.90
CA TYR A 50 -13.25 -8.23 2.14
C TYR A 50 -14.38 -9.22 2.29
N ARG A 51 -15.59 -8.71 2.49
CA ARG A 51 -16.84 -9.47 2.52
C ARG A 51 -17.90 -8.72 1.74
N TRP A 52 -18.13 -9.18 0.51
CA TRP A 52 -19.17 -8.69 -0.38
C TRP A 52 -20.43 -9.51 -0.20
N LYS A 53 -21.58 -8.86 0.03
CA LYS A 53 -22.89 -9.50 0.11
C LYS A 53 -23.80 -8.95 -0.97
N THR A 54 -24.45 -9.85 -1.69
CA THR A 54 -25.46 -9.51 -2.69
C THR A 54 -26.84 -9.76 -2.10
N GLY A 55 -27.74 -8.78 -2.20
CA GLY A 55 -29.14 -8.89 -1.84
C GLY A 55 -29.92 -9.75 -2.84
N GLN A 56 -31.17 -10.05 -2.52
CA GLN A 56 -32.07 -10.75 -3.45
C GLN A 56 -32.45 -9.89 -4.66
N ASP A 57 -32.39 -8.56 -4.50
CA ASP A 57 -32.64 -7.56 -5.54
C ASP A 57 -31.37 -7.16 -6.32
N PHE A 58 -30.24 -7.83 -6.05
CA PHE A 58 -28.98 -7.60 -6.75
C PHE A 58 -29.13 -7.89 -8.25
N VAL A 59 -28.72 -6.92 -9.07
CA VAL A 59 -28.67 -7.08 -10.52
C VAL A 59 -27.28 -7.55 -10.91
N ARG A 60 -27.21 -8.69 -11.60
CA ARG A 60 -25.93 -9.25 -12.05
C ARG A 60 -25.19 -8.28 -12.96
N PHE A 61 -23.86 -8.26 -12.83
CA PHE A 61 -23.00 -7.50 -13.72
C PHE A 61 -22.90 -8.20 -15.08
N ASP A 62 -22.93 -7.42 -16.17
CA ASP A 62 -22.81 -7.90 -17.55
C ASP A 62 -21.35 -8.17 -17.96
N ARG A 63 -20.39 -7.75 -17.11
CA ARG A 63 -18.95 -7.82 -17.33
C ARG A 63 -18.20 -7.85 -16.02
N ASP A 64 -16.92 -8.20 -16.09
CA ASP A 64 -16.03 -8.11 -14.95
C ASP A 64 -15.63 -6.66 -14.66
N LEU A 65 -15.82 -6.29 -13.40
CA LEU A 65 -15.43 -5.03 -12.82
C LEU A 65 -14.24 -5.27 -11.89
N ASN A 66 -13.35 -4.30 -11.85
CA ASN A 66 -12.25 -4.28 -10.89
C ASN A 66 -12.70 -3.58 -9.62
N VAL A 67 -12.04 -3.90 -8.51
CA VAL A 67 -12.21 -3.20 -7.24
C VAL A 67 -11.20 -2.07 -7.18
N PHE A 68 -11.66 -0.86 -6.91
CA PHE A 68 -10.76 0.23 -6.50
C PHE A 68 -10.79 0.37 -4.98
N VAL A 69 -9.63 0.60 -4.38
CA VAL A 69 -9.41 0.68 -2.94
C VAL A 69 -8.47 1.85 -2.67
N HIS A 70 -9.03 2.99 -2.28
CA HIS A 70 -8.28 4.24 -2.13
C HIS A 70 -8.26 4.68 -0.68
N PHE A 71 -7.06 4.95 -0.17
CA PHE A 71 -6.84 5.49 1.16
C PHE A 71 -6.43 6.96 1.05
N TRP A 72 -7.27 7.83 1.57
CA TRP A 72 -7.06 9.27 1.52
C TRP A 72 -6.66 9.80 2.89
N HIS A 73 -5.59 10.58 2.94
CA HIS A 73 -5.24 11.40 4.10
C HIS A 73 -5.54 12.85 3.76
N LYS A 74 -6.47 13.47 4.50
CA LYS A 74 -7.02 14.80 4.16
C LYS A 74 -7.56 14.79 2.71
N ASN A 75 -6.96 15.57 1.82
CA ASN A 75 -7.34 15.66 0.40
C ASN A 75 -6.39 14.90 -0.54
N ASN A 76 -5.37 14.23 0.01
CA ASN A 76 -4.35 13.53 -0.77
C ASN A 76 -4.65 12.04 -0.82
N LEU A 77 -4.62 11.45 -2.02
CA LEU A 77 -4.62 10.01 -2.17
C LEU A 77 -3.27 9.49 -1.65
N LEU A 78 -3.27 8.88 -0.47
CA LEU A 78 -2.05 8.43 0.19
C LEU A 78 -1.51 7.16 -0.48
N PHE A 79 -2.37 6.15 -0.65
CA PHE A 79 -2.05 4.92 -1.37
C PHE A 79 -3.31 4.22 -1.87
N GLN A 80 -3.12 3.22 -2.74
CA GLN A 80 -4.19 2.41 -3.32
C GLN A 80 -3.81 0.93 -3.40
N ASP A 81 -4.81 0.05 -3.35
CA ASP A 81 -4.70 -1.39 -3.60
C ASP A 81 -5.80 -1.84 -4.57
N ASP A 82 -5.89 -1.16 -5.72
CA ASP A 82 -6.83 -1.52 -6.79
C ASP A 82 -6.48 -2.91 -7.35
N HIS A 83 -7.49 -3.77 -7.52
CA HIS A 83 -7.27 -5.17 -7.86
C HIS A 83 -8.44 -5.80 -8.62
N VAL A 84 -8.16 -6.96 -9.23
CA VAL A 84 -9.19 -7.88 -9.73
C VAL A 84 -9.64 -8.76 -8.56
N PRO A 85 -10.95 -8.86 -8.27
CA PRO A 85 -11.43 -9.74 -7.21
C PRO A 85 -11.16 -11.21 -7.56
N THR A 86 -11.01 -12.06 -6.54
CA THR A 86 -10.71 -13.49 -6.72
C THR A 86 -11.80 -14.24 -7.48
N VAL A 87 -13.06 -13.84 -7.29
CA VAL A 87 -14.21 -14.32 -8.05
C VAL A 87 -14.64 -13.20 -9.02
N PRO A 88 -14.63 -13.43 -10.35
CA PRO A 88 -15.01 -12.42 -11.33
C PRO A 88 -16.42 -11.88 -11.07
N THR A 89 -16.61 -10.56 -11.10
CA THR A 89 -17.89 -9.95 -10.69
C THR A 89 -19.05 -10.33 -11.61
N SER A 90 -18.80 -10.62 -12.89
CA SER A 90 -19.84 -11.10 -13.80
C SER A 90 -20.48 -12.43 -13.36
N SER A 91 -19.76 -13.22 -12.56
CA SER A 91 -20.26 -14.48 -12.00
C SER A 91 -21.05 -14.31 -10.70
N TRP A 92 -21.15 -13.09 -10.17
CA TRP A 92 -21.84 -12.88 -8.89
C TRP A 92 -23.35 -13.08 -9.03
N GLU A 93 -23.90 -13.93 -8.19
CA GLU A 93 -25.34 -14.22 -8.13
C GLU A 93 -26.04 -13.51 -6.95
N PRO A 94 -27.36 -13.23 -7.04
CA PRO A 94 -28.14 -12.68 -5.93
C PRO A 94 -28.14 -13.57 -4.68
N GLY A 95 -28.18 -12.95 -3.50
CA GLY A 95 -28.26 -13.66 -2.22
C GLY A 95 -26.98 -14.41 -1.82
N LYS A 96 -25.84 -14.12 -2.46
CA LYS A 96 -24.54 -14.76 -2.20
C LYS A 96 -23.58 -13.85 -1.45
N GLU A 97 -22.56 -14.47 -0.89
CA GLU A 97 -21.44 -13.84 -0.21
C GLU A 97 -20.12 -14.23 -0.87
N TYR A 98 -19.24 -13.25 -1.07
CA TYR A 98 -17.89 -13.43 -1.62
C TYR A 98 -16.87 -12.83 -0.67
N THR A 99 -15.91 -13.63 -0.24
CA THR A 99 -14.87 -13.21 0.71
C THR A 99 -13.48 -13.48 0.17
N TYR A 100 -12.54 -12.60 0.50
CA TYR A 100 -11.13 -12.79 0.22
C TYR A 100 -10.30 -11.85 1.10
N VAL A 101 -8.99 -12.10 1.15
CA VAL A 101 -8.03 -11.33 1.94
C VAL A 101 -6.97 -10.77 1.01
N ARG A 102 -6.51 -9.55 1.28
CA ARG A 102 -5.35 -8.94 0.63
C ARG A 102 -4.41 -8.37 1.66
N ARG A 103 -3.11 -8.54 1.44
CA ARG A 103 -2.08 -7.90 2.25
C ARG A 103 -1.85 -6.50 1.71
N ILE A 104 -1.95 -5.51 2.59
CA ILE A 104 -1.69 -4.10 2.27
C ILE A 104 -0.58 -3.56 3.16
N TYR A 105 0.01 -2.45 2.74
CA TYR A 105 0.93 -1.66 3.54
C TYR A 105 0.38 -0.25 3.70
N ILE A 106 0.14 0.16 4.94
CA ILE A 106 -0.15 1.53 5.31
C ILE A 106 1.20 2.25 5.44
N PRO A 107 1.56 3.18 4.52
CA PRO A 107 2.85 3.85 4.55
C PRO A 107 2.98 4.75 5.78
N LYS A 108 4.21 5.13 6.13
CA LYS A 108 4.44 6.19 7.12
C LYS A 108 3.87 7.51 6.57
N PHE A 109 3.01 8.16 7.34
CA PHE A 109 2.42 9.45 6.97
C PHE A 109 2.13 10.36 8.16
N ILE A 110 2.23 9.83 9.38
CA ILE A 110 2.05 10.59 10.61
C ILE A 110 3.38 11.27 10.95
N ASP A 111 3.34 12.58 11.17
CA ASP A 111 4.43 13.34 11.76
C ASP A 111 4.10 13.59 13.23
N GLU A 112 4.72 12.81 14.12
CA GLU A 112 4.50 12.89 15.56
C GLU A 112 5.03 14.21 16.16
N PHE A 113 5.88 14.93 15.42
CA PHE A 113 6.42 16.21 15.84
C PHE A 113 5.60 17.41 15.34
N ASP A 114 4.56 17.18 14.54
CA ASP A 114 3.63 18.23 14.11
C ASP A 114 2.86 18.78 15.34
N PRO A 115 2.94 20.09 15.65
CA PRO A 115 2.19 20.70 16.76
C PRO A 115 0.66 20.53 16.65
N GLU A 116 0.14 20.33 15.44
CA GLU A 116 -1.28 20.06 15.19
C GLU A 116 -1.67 18.61 15.52
N PHE A 117 -0.71 17.68 15.58
CA PHE A 117 -0.97 16.27 15.85
C PHE A 117 -1.60 16.07 17.24
N LYS A 118 -2.68 15.27 17.29
CA LYS A 118 -3.46 15.00 18.52
C LYS A 118 -3.44 13.53 18.95
N GLY A 119 -2.39 12.80 18.58
CA GLY A 119 -2.20 11.40 18.96
C GLY A 119 -2.84 10.37 18.03
N GLU A 120 -3.67 10.81 17.08
CA GLU A 120 -4.24 9.95 16.04
C GLU A 120 -4.49 10.74 14.76
N GLU A 121 -4.50 10.02 13.63
CA GLU A 121 -4.87 10.52 12.32
C GLU A 121 -6.05 9.73 11.76
N THR A 122 -6.74 10.31 10.77
CA THR A 122 -7.85 9.66 10.07
C THR A 122 -7.49 9.38 8.62
N LEU A 123 -7.55 8.09 8.22
CA LEU A 123 -7.56 7.70 6.82
C LEU A 123 -8.98 7.46 6.35
N LYS A 124 -9.39 8.14 5.28
CA LYS A 124 -10.65 7.85 4.60
C LYS A 124 -10.43 6.74 3.58
N LEU A 125 -10.96 5.57 3.88
CA LEU A 125 -11.05 4.43 2.98
C LEU A 125 -12.26 4.59 2.06
N VAL A 126 -12.04 4.50 0.75
CA VAL A 126 -13.09 4.44 -0.27
C VAL A 126 -12.89 3.16 -1.08
N VAL A 127 -13.90 2.30 -1.09
CA VAL A 127 -13.90 1.05 -1.87
C VAL A 127 -15.10 1.04 -2.80
N GLY A 128 -14.89 0.57 -4.02
CA GLY A 128 -15.97 0.42 -4.98
C GLY A 128 -15.56 -0.39 -6.19
N LEU A 129 -16.40 -0.35 -7.21
CA LEU A 129 -16.21 -1.07 -8.47
C LEU A 129 -16.00 -0.11 -9.62
N TYR A 130 -15.19 -0.50 -10.61
CA TYR A 130 -15.02 0.25 -11.85
C TYR A 130 -14.81 -0.68 -13.04
N SER A 131 -15.14 -0.19 -14.22
CA SER A 131 -14.87 -0.93 -15.46
C SER A 131 -13.40 -0.76 -15.85
N PRO A 132 -12.62 -1.85 -16.04
CA PRO A 132 -11.22 -1.72 -16.48
C PRO A 132 -11.09 -1.12 -17.88
N PHE A 133 -12.17 -1.11 -18.66
CA PHE A 133 -12.21 -0.53 -20.02
C PHE A 133 -12.51 0.98 -20.01
N ASP A 134 -12.94 1.54 -18.88
CA ASP A 134 -13.24 2.96 -18.78
C ASP A 134 -12.02 3.77 -18.31
N ARG A 135 -11.40 4.45 -19.27
CA ARG A 135 -10.25 5.34 -19.01
C ARG A 135 -10.65 6.73 -18.53
N THR A 136 -11.94 7.07 -18.51
CA THR A 136 -12.43 8.39 -18.10
C THR A 136 -12.63 8.50 -16.59
N GLY A 137 -12.66 7.35 -15.88
CA GLY A 137 -12.91 7.27 -14.44
C GLY A 137 -14.38 7.44 -14.05
N LYS A 138 -15.29 7.62 -15.01
CA LYS A 138 -16.73 7.85 -14.78
C LYS A 138 -17.49 6.60 -14.33
N SER A 139 -16.94 5.41 -14.57
CA SER A 139 -17.50 4.13 -14.15
C SER A 139 -17.31 3.81 -12.67
N LYS A 140 -16.46 4.57 -11.96
CA LYS A 140 -16.21 4.36 -10.54
C LYS A 140 -17.51 4.52 -9.75
N THR A 141 -17.92 3.44 -9.12
CA THR A 141 -19.10 3.39 -8.26
C THR A 141 -18.66 3.03 -6.86
N GLU A 142 -18.73 3.99 -5.94
CA GLU A 142 -18.41 3.79 -4.53
C GLU A 142 -19.43 2.85 -3.87
N VAL A 143 -18.94 1.88 -3.09
CA VAL A 143 -19.77 0.95 -2.32
C VAL A 143 -19.59 1.17 -0.82
N LEU A 144 -18.35 1.42 -0.38
CA LEU A 144 -18.02 1.68 1.02
C LEU A 144 -17.18 2.95 1.15
N VAL A 145 -17.57 3.81 2.08
CA VAL A 145 -16.73 4.91 2.59
C VAL A 145 -16.62 4.75 4.10
N LYS A 146 -15.39 4.67 4.61
CA LYS A 146 -15.13 4.45 6.04
C LYS A 146 -13.97 5.31 6.50
N ASN A 147 -14.13 5.99 7.62
CA ASN A 147 -13.02 6.65 8.31
C ASN A 147 -12.33 5.62 9.22
N LEU A 148 -11.03 5.45 9.03
CA LEU A 148 -10.18 4.58 9.79
C LEU A 148 -9.34 5.44 10.73
N LYS A 149 -9.40 5.14 12.02
CA LYS A 149 -8.49 5.72 13.01
C LYS A 149 -7.13 5.02 12.89
N VAL A 150 -6.07 5.81 12.77
CA VAL A 150 -4.69 5.33 12.64
C VAL A 150 -3.83 6.02 13.69
N LEU A 151 -3.02 5.24 14.41
CA LEU A 151 -2.11 5.74 15.43
C LEU A 151 -0.66 5.75 14.89
N PRO A 152 0.28 6.44 15.56
CA PRO A 152 1.69 6.22 15.32
C PRO A 152 2.08 4.76 15.61
N PRO A 153 3.22 4.30 15.09
CA PRO A 153 3.74 2.98 15.42
C PRO A 153 4.04 2.90 16.93
N PRO A 154 3.79 1.78 17.60
CA PRO A 154 4.29 1.54 18.95
C PRO A 154 5.76 1.95 19.15
N PRO A 155 6.16 2.45 20.34
CA PRO A 155 7.54 2.85 20.59
C PRO A 155 8.57 1.72 20.44
N ASP A 156 8.15 0.45 20.54
CA ASP A 156 8.97 -0.73 20.34
C ASP A 156 9.00 -1.21 18.87
N THR A 157 8.58 -0.37 17.93
CA THR A 157 8.64 -0.67 16.50
C THR A 157 10.09 -0.61 16.05
N PRO A 158 10.63 -1.70 15.48
CA PRO A 158 12.01 -1.71 15.04
C PRO A 158 12.32 -0.67 13.98
N GLU A 159 13.41 0.07 14.17
CA GLU A 159 14.01 0.90 13.14
C GLU A 159 14.89 0.05 12.21
N ILE A 160 14.97 0.45 10.94
CA ILE A 160 15.85 -0.16 9.93
C ILE A 160 16.82 0.92 9.45
N ILE A 161 18.09 0.75 9.80
CA ILE A 161 19.17 1.66 9.43
C ILE A 161 19.97 1.03 8.30
N TYR A 162 20.04 1.73 7.16
CA TYR A 162 20.85 1.32 6.00
C TYR A 162 22.30 1.73 6.24
N GLU A 163 23.22 0.76 6.28
CA GLU A 163 24.64 1.02 6.49
C GLU A 163 25.47 0.81 5.20
N ASN A 164 26.59 0.10 5.31
CA ASN A 164 27.53 -0.13 4.23
C ASN A 164 26.90 -0.92 3.08
N GLY A 165 27.34 -0.59 1.86
CA GLY A 165 26.95 -1.30 0.65
C GLY A 165 25.62 -0.84 0.04
N TRP A 166 24.95 0.15 0.61
CA TRP A 166 23.79 0.78 0.01
C TRP A 166 24.18 2.01 -0.81
N TYR A 167 23.63 2.12 -2.02
CA TYR A 167 23.64 3.37 -2.77
C TYR A 167 22.47 4.28 -2.36
N ASP A 168 22.52 5.53 -2.81
CA ASP A 168 21.51 6.55 -2.53
C ASP A 168 20.10 6.11 -2.95
N LEU A 169 19.10 6.67 -2.27
CA LEU A 169 17.70 6.43 -2.58
C LEU A 169 17.39 7.03 -3.95
N GLU A 170 16.87 6.19 -4.84
CA GLU A 170 16.39 6.57 -6.16
C GLU A 170 14.87 6.57 -6.18
N ILE A 171 14.31 7.46 -7.01
CA ILE A 171 12.87 7.67 -7.14
C ILE A 171 12.55 7.71 -8.64
N ASP A 172 11.51 6.99 -9.06
CA ASP A 172 11.01 7.10 -10.43
C ASP A 172 10.42 8.50 -10.65
N PRO A 173 10.94 9.31 -11.60
CA PRO A 173 10.44 10.67 -11.84
C PRO A 173 9.00 10.69 -12.35
N ASN A 174 8.51 9.59 -12.92
CA ASN A 174 7.14 9.45 -13.40
C ASN A 174 6.21 8.78 -12.37
N ALA A 175 6.76 8.26 -11.28
CA ALA A 175 6.03 7.57 -10.23
C ALA A 175 6.74 7.73 -8.87
N PHE A 176 6.59 8.89 -8.23
CA PHE A 176 7.32 9.26 -7.00
C PHE A 176 7.18 8.28 -5.81
N LEU A 177 6.17 7.42 -5.83
CA LEU A 177 5.98 6.35 -4.84
C LEU A 177 6.82 5.09 -5.12
N LYS A 178 7.38 4.96 -6.34
CA LYS A 178 8.35 3.93 -6.68
C LYS A 178 9.74 4.43 -6.31
N GLN A 179 10.24 3.89 -5.22
CA GLN A 179 11.55 4.23 -4.68
C GLN A 179 12.34 2.95 -4.47
N TRP A 180 13.66 3.04 -4.58
CA TRP A 180 14.54 1.91 -4.35
C TRP A 180 15.95 2.35 -3.99
N ARG A 181 16.71 1.43 -3.41
CA ARG A 181 18.16 1.54 -3.30
C ARG A 181 18.80 0.37 -4.02
N TRP A 182 19.89 0.64 -4.72
CA TRP A 182 20.76 -0.42 -5.18
C TRP A 182 21.71 -0.84 -4.08
N THR A 183 21.98 -2.13 -3.99
CA THR A 183 23.10 -2.64 -3.22
C THR A 183 24.37 -2.63 -4.08
N ALA A 184 25.54 -2.60 -3.44
CA ALA A 184 26.76 -3.19 -3.99
C ALA A 184 26.62 -4.72 -4.03
N ARG A 185 27.73 -5.47 -4.13
CA ARG A 185 27.68 -6.93 -4.01
C ARG A 185 27.08 -7.40 -2.69
N GLU A 186 27.36 -6.67 -1.62
CA GLU A 186 26.82 -6.91 -0.29
C GLU A 186 26.37 -5.57 0.29
N ALA A 187 25.23 -5.57 0.98
CA ALA A 187 24.72 -4.44 1.73
C ALA A 187 24.16 -4.89 3.07
N VAL A 188 24.26 -4.02 4.08
CA VAL A 188 23.94 -4.33 5.47
C VAL A 188 22.89 -3.35 5.97
N CYS A 189 21.83 -3.86 6.57
CA CYS A 189 20.95 -3.10 7.44
C CYS A 189 21.21 -3.49 8.89
N VAL A 190 21.19 -2.52 9.79
CA VAL A 190 21.05 -2.76 11.23
C VAL A 190 19.59 -2.55 11.57
N ILE A 191 19.02 -3.50 12.31
CA ILE A 191 17.59 -3.51 12.66
C ILE A 191 17.48 -3.73 14.17
N ASP A 192 16.64 -2.93 14.84
CA ASP A 192 16.36 -3.13 16.26
C ASP A 192 15.74 -4.51 16.49
N ASN A 193 16.14 -5.16 17.57
CA ASN A 193 15.60 -6.43 17.99
C ASN A 193 14.37 -6.20 18.88
N PRO A 194 13.15 -6.55 18.43
CA PRO A 194 11.94 -6.43 19.25
C PRO A 194 11.88 -7.49 20.36
N HIS A 195 12.88 -8.40 20.43
CA HIS A 195 12.98 -9.50 21.39
C HIS A 195 11.79 -10.46 21.37
N ARG A 196 11.13 -10.56 20.22
CA ARG A 196 9.98 -11.44 19.92
C ARG A 196 9.98 -11.86 18.46
N ASP A 197 9.18 -12.88 18.12
CA ASP A 197 8.94 -13.23 16.72
C ASP A 197 8.39 -12.03 15.93
N ALA A 198 8.85 -11.87 14.70
CA ALA A 198 8.48 -10.77 13.81
C ALA A 198 8.40 -11.24 12.35
N THR A 199 7.76 -10.44 11.50
CA THR A 199 7.62 -10.68 10.07
C THR A 199 8.59 -9.79 9.30
N LEU A 200 9.45 -10.40 8.49
CA LEU A 200 10.31 -9.72 7.54
C LEU A 200 9.70 -9.80 6.14
N VAL A 201 9.46 -8.66 5.50
CA VAL A 201 9.06 -8.59 4.09
C VAL A 201 10.08 -7.78 3.31
N ILE A 202 10.58 -8.35 2.22
CA ILE A 202 11.54 -7.71 1.33
C ILE A 202 10.96 -7.69 -0.07
N ARG A 203 10.88 -6.51 -0.68
CA ARG A 203 10.60 -6.34 -2.11
C ARG A 203 11.83 -5.81 -2.81
N GLY A 204 12.13 -6.38 -3.97
CA GLY A 204 13.26 -5.98 -4.76
C GLY A 204 13.14 -6.40 -6.20
N GLY A 205 14.22 -6.21 -6.93
CA GLY A 205 14.31 -6.57 -8.33
C GLY A 205 15.74 -6.79 -8.78
N VAL A 206 15.86 -7.53 -9.88
CA VAL A 206 17.12 -7.82 -10.56
C VAL A 206 16.99 -7.48 -12.03
N ASN A 207 18.11 -7.08 -12.65
CA ASN A 207 18.15 -6.89 -14.08
C ASN A 207 18.56 -8.21 -14.76
N GLN A 208 17.58 -9.02 -15.14
CA GLN A 208 17.81 -10.34 -15.75
C GLN A 208 18.54 -10.28 -17.10
N GLU A 209 18.43 -9.17 -17.83
CA GLU A 209 19.14 -8.97 -19.09
C GLU A 209 20.61 -8.64 -18.85
N ALA A 210 20.90 -7.75 -17.89
CA ALA A 210 22.27 -7.36 -17.57
C ALA A 210 23.04 -8.44 -16.81
N VAL A 211 22.36 -9.18 -15.92
CA VAL A 211 22.96 -10.23 -15.08
C VAL A 211 22.08 -11.49 -15.06
N PRO A 212 22.12 -12.32 -16.11
CA PRO A 212 21.35 -13.56 -16.16
C PRO A 212 21.71 -14.52 -15.01
N GLY A 213 20.66 -15.05 -14.38
CA GLY A 213 20.80 -16.00 -13.27
C GLY A 213 21.58 -15.45 -12.09
N GLN A 214 21.43 -14.16 -11.79
CA GLN A 214 21.91 -13.57 -10.54
C GLN A 214 21.21 -14.24 -9.36
N LYS A 215 21.99 -14.64 -8.37
CA LYS A 215 21.52 -15.20 -7.12
C LYS A 215 21.50 -14.14 -6.04
N VAL A 216 20.41 -14.08 -5.30
CA VAL A 216 20.19 -13.20 -4.15
C VAL A 216 20.22 -14.04 -2.89
N ILE A 217 20.96 -13.58 -1.88
CA ILE A 217 21.11 -14.24 -0.58
C ILE A 217 20.73 -13.23 0.50
N PHE A 218 19.85 -13.64 1.40
CA PHE A 218 19.54 -12.88 2.61
C PHE A 218 20.12 -13.61 3.82
N LYS A 219 20.72 -12.86 4.74
CA LYS A 219 21.26 -13.39 6.00
C LYS A 219 20.76 -12.58 7.17
N ILE A 220 20.57 -13.25 8.30
CA ILE A 220 20.42 -12.61 9.61
C ILE A 220 21.70 -12.89 10.38
N ASN A 221 22.38 -11.82 10.79
CA ASN A 221 23.74 -11.85 11.26
C ASN A 221 24.61 -12.58 10.21
N ASP A 222 25.30 -13.64 10.60
CA ASP A 222 26.12 -14.45 9.68
C ASP A 222 25.41 -15.71 9.16
N THR A 223 24.12 -15.90 9.49
CA THR A 223 23.35 -17.09 9.13
C THR A 223 22.49 -16.85 7.90
N VAL A 224 22.57 -17.74 6.91
CA VAL A 224 21.73 -17.67 5.70
C VAL A 224 20.26 -17.90 6.05
N LEU A 225 19.43 -16.92 5.70
CA LEU A 225 17.97 -16.97 5.82
C LEU A 225 17.34 -17.58 4.58
N ASP A 226 17.71 -17.10 3.38
CA ASP A 226 17.25 -17.62 2.10
C ASP A 226 18.30 -17.36 1.01
N GLU A 227 18.30 -18.21 -0.02
CA GLU A 227 19.14 -18.12 -1.21
C GLU A 227 18.34 -18.54 -2.44
N PHE A 228 18.22 -17.65 -3.42
CA PHE A 228 17.37 -17.91 -4.59
C PHE A 228 17.83 -17.16 -5.85
N VAL A 229 17.39 -17.66 -7.00
CA VAL A 229 17.52 -16.96 -8.30
C VAL A 229 16.13 -16.45 -8.69
N PRO A 230 15.91 -15.12 -8.76
CA PRO A 230 14.61 -14.56 -9.14
C PRO A 230 14.19 -15.03 -10.54
N GLN A 231 12.97 -15.57 -10.63
CA GLN A 231 12.39 -16.02 -11.91
C GLN A 231 11.86 -14.84 -12.74
N GLU A 232 11.49 -13.75 -12.08
CA GLU A 232 11.05 -12.50 -12.68
C GLU A 232 11.99 -11.36 -12.28
N SER A 233 11.90 -10.22 -12.97
CA SER A 233 12.70 -9.03 -12.66
C SER A 233 12.34 -8.39 -11.33
N ALA A 234 11.15 -8.64 -10.78
CA ALA A 234 10.73 -8.21 -9.46
C ALA A 234 10.43 -9.43 -8.57
N PHE A 235 10.64 -9.27 -7.26
CA PHE A 235 10.32 -10.30 -6.28
C PHE A 235 9.78 -9.69 -4.99
N GLU A 236 8.95 -10.47 -4.29
CA GLU A 236 8.56 -10.24 -2.91
C GLU A 236 8.83 -11.51 -2.11
N LYS A 237 9.46 -11.36 -0.95
CA LYS A 237 9.74 -12.45 -0.01
C LYS A 237 9.21 -12.10 1.36
N THR A 238 8.54 -13.05 2.00
CA THR A 238 8.03 -12.93 3.38
C THR A 238 8.63 -14.05 4.22
N TYR A 239 9.19 -13.69 5.37
CA TYR A 239 9.76 -14.64 6.32
C TYR A 239 9.19 -14.39 7.70
N LYS A 240 8.93 -15.48 8.43
CA LYS A 240 8.74 -15.42 9.88
C LYS A 240 10.12 -15.52 10.52
N ILE A 241 10.54 -14.46 11.20
CA ILE A 241 11.80 -14.40 11.93
C ILE A 241 11.51 -14.69 13.39
N THR A 242 12.14 -15.71 13.95
CA THR A 242 11.99 -16.05 15.36
C THR A 242 12.93 -15.23 16.23
N LYS A 243 12.59 -15.05 17.50
CA LYS A 243 13.47 -14.39 18.48
C LYS A 243 14.91 -14.96 18.43
N ASP A 244 15.02 -16.28 18.41
CA ASP A 244 16.32 -16.97 18.47
C ASP A 244 17.20 -16.68 17.25
N MET A 245 16.60 -16.43 16.08
CA MET A 245 17.35 -16.11 14.85
C MET A 245 18.04 -14.74 14.94
N MET A 246 17.45 -13.79 15.67
CA MET A 246 18.00 -12.44 15.82
C MET A 246 19.15 -12.39 16.83
N GLY A 247 19.16 -13.32 17.79
CA GLY A 247 20.10 -13.36 18.90
C GLY A 247 19.66 -12.47 20.07
N ASP A 248 20.55 -12.30 21.05
CA ASP A 248 20.25 -11.63 22.32
C ASP A 248 20.60 -10.14 22.36
N LYS A 249 21.22 -9.61 21.30
CA LYS A 249 21.59 -8.19 21.21
C LYS A 249 20.36 -7.34 20.94
N ASP A 250 20.43 -6.06 21.32
CA ASP A 250 19.37 -5.08 21.06
C ASP A 250 19.19 -4.74 19.58
N GLU A 251 20.16 -5.12 18.74
CA GLU A 251 20.13 -4.97 17.30
C GLU A 251 20.68 -6.23 16.62
N PHE A 252 20.20 -6.52 15.42
CA PHE A 252 20.74 -7.57 14.55
C PHE A 252 21.01 -7.03 13.15
N ARG A 253 21.79 -7.78 12.37
CA ARG A 253 22.14 -7.39 11.00
C ARG A 253 21.31 -8.15 9.98
N LEU A 254 20.64 -7.46 9.08
CA LEU A 254 20.13 -8.05 7.84
C LEU A 254 21.15 -7.79 6.73
N ILE A 255 21.72 -8.85 6.17
CA ILE A 255 22.70 -8.75 5.10
C ILE A 255 22.07 -9.22 3.79
N VAL A 256 22.17 -8.38 2.76
CA VAL A 256 21.71 -8.65 1.40
C VAL A 256 22.94 -8.83 0.52
N THR A 257 23.10 -9.99 -0.08
CA THR A 257 24.25 -10.31 -0.94
C THR A 257 23.79 -10.80 -2.30
N THR A 258 24.56 -10.50 -3.35
CA THR A 258 24.43 -11.15 -4.67
C THR A 258 25.70 -11.87 -5.07
N ASP A 259 25.58 -12.96 -5.83
CA ASP A 259 26.73 -13.69 -6.36
C ASP A 259 27.42 -12.97 -7.53
N LYS A 260 26.64 -12.18 -8.26
CA LYS A 260 27.05 -11.40 -9.43
C LYS A 260 26.64 -9.95 -9.25
N THR A 261 27.39 -9.07 -9.89
CA THR A 261 27.16 -7.62 -9.98
C THR A 261 27.32 -7.17 -11.41
N PHE A 262 26.91 -5.94 -11.71
CA PHE A 262 27.16 -5.32 -13.00
C PHE A 262 27.44 -3.82 -12.87
N ILE A 263 28.08 -3.27 -13.89
CA ILE A 263 28.26 -1.82 -14.01
C ILE A 263 27.41 -1.35 -15.18
N PRO A 264 26.34 -0.57 -14.96
CA PRO A 264 25.41 -0.16 -16.01
C PRO A 264 26.09 0.47 -17.22
N ALA A 265 27.08 1.35 -17.02
CA ALA A 265 27.82 2.02 -18.11
C ALA A 265 28.54 1.05 -19.06
N ARG A 266 28.78 -0.21 -18.66
CA ARG A 266 29.45 -1.23 -19.47
C ARG A 266 28.48 -2.11 -20.26
N ILE A 267 27.24 -2.21 -19.83
CA ILE A 267 26.28 -3.21 -20.35
C ILE A 267 25.04 -2.54 -20.96
N ILE A 268 24.60 -1.41 -20.41
CA ILE A 268 23.40 -0.70 -20.84
C ILE A 268 23.80 0.44 -21.79
N PRO A 269 23.45 0.38 -23.09
CA PRO A 269 23.78 1.43 -24.03
C PRO A 269 23.29 2.81 -23.57
N GLY A 270 24.19 3.79 -23.56
CA GLY A 270 23.88 5.16 -23.16
C GLY A 270 23.84 5.43 -21.65
N SER A 271 24.02 4.41 -20.81
CA SER A 271 24.20 4.62 -19.37
C SER A 271 25.57 5.23 -19.06
N LYS A 272 25.60 6.16 -18.10
CA LYS A 272 26.83 6.76 -17.56
C LYS A 272 27.10 6.33 -16.11
N ASP A 273 26.32 5.39 -15.60
CA ASP A 273 26.40 4.93 -14.22
C ASP A 273 27.53 3.90 -14.07
N GLU A 274 28.58 4.30 -13.37
CA GLU A 274 29.81 3.52 -13.16
C GLU A 274 29.79 2.69 -11.86
N ARG A 275 28.69 2.72 -11.10
CA ARG A 275 28.55 1.95 -9.85
C ARG A 275 28.52 0.45 -10.13
N GLU A 276 29.10 -0.34 -9.23
CA GLU A 276 28.97 -1.80 -9.23
C GLU A 276 27.69 -2.20 -8.49
N LEU A 277 26.63 -2.49 -9.24
CA LEU A 277 25.30 -2.78 -8.72
C LEU A 277 25.08 -4.28 -8.50
N GLY A 278 24.54 -4.63 -7.33
CA GLY A 278 24.05 -5.97 -6.98
C GLY A 278 22.56 -6.09 -7.28
N VAL A 279 21.72 -6.02 -6.24
CA VAL A 279 20.26 -6.14 -6.31
C VAL A 279 19.60 -4.80 -6.01
N GLN A 280 18.45 -4.55 -6.60
CA GLN A 280 17.60 -3.42 -6.25
C GLN A 280 16.66 -3.81 -5.11
N ILE A 281 16.57 -3.03 -4.05
CA ILE A 281 15.62 -3.23 -2.96
C ILE A 281 14.71 -2.00 -2.87
N SER A 282 13.41 -2.23 -3.03
CA SER A 282 12.38 -1.18 -3.03
C SER A 282 11.63 -1.08 -1.72
N PHE A 283 11.67 -2.13 -0.89
CA PHE A 283 10.95 -2.16 0.37
C PHE A 283 11.56 -3.19 1.32
N ILE A 284 11.77 -2.79 2.58
CA ILE A 284 12.04 -3.69 3.69
C ILE A 284 11.07 -3.31 4.81
N TYR A 285 10.34 -4.31 5.31
CA TYR A 285 9.44 -4.18 6.45
C TYR A 285 9.80 -5.23 7.49
N PHE A 286 9.85 -4.83 8.76
CA PHE A 286 10.17 -5.72 9.86
C PHE A 286 9.36 -5.37 11.11
N ARG A 287 8.30 -6.13 11.39
CA ARG A 287 7.47 -6.01 12.61
C ARG A 287 6.77 -7.31 12.95
#